data_AF-K6DRI7-F1
#
_entry.id   AF-K6DRI7-F1
#
_cell.length_a   1.000
_cell.length_b   1.000
_cell.length_c   1.000
_cell.angle_alpha   90.00
_cell.angle_beta   90.00
_cell.angle_gamma   90.00
#
_symmetry.space_group_name_H-M   'P 1'
#
loop_
_entity.id
_entity.type
_entity.pdbx_description
1 polymer ?
#
loop_
_entity_poly.entity_id
_entity_poly.type
_entity_poly.pdbx_seq_one_letter_code
_entity_poly.pdbx_strand_id
1 'polypeptide(L)' 'MVKNQWFNDLEDEVMIIIPGQEHPYLMTFDNENQPIFLTFQGDTCKFLGLLNFKP' A
#
# COMPACT_ATOMS: atom_id res chain seq x y z
N MET A 1 10.99 -4.82 -9.47
CA MET A 1 11.70 -3.55 -9.25
C MET A 1 10.70 -2.42 -9.39
N VAL A 2 10.28 -1.85 -8.27
CA VAL A 2 9.41 -0.67 -8.26
C VAL A 2 10.33 0.53 -8.19
N LYS A 3 10.15 1.47 -9.13
CA LYS A 3 10.95 2.69 -9.19
C LYS A 3 10.05 3.91 -9.23
N ASN A 4 10.03 4.66 -8.14
CA ASN A 4 9.40 5.96 -8.02
C ASN A 4 10.36 6.95 -7.32
N GLN A 5 9.94 8.20 -7.15
CA GLN A 5 10.80 9.24 -6.58
C GLN A 5 11.14 9.08 -5.08
N TRP A 6 10.48 8.15 -4.38
CA TRP A 6 10.68 7.82 -2.97
C TRP A 6 11.23 6.41 -2.75
N PHE A 7 11.25 5.58 -3.79
CA PHE A 7 11.45 4.15 -3.67
C PHE A 7 12.11 3.58 -4.94
N ASN A 8 13.27 2.93 -4.83
CA ASN A 8 13.97 2.34 -5.97
C ASN A 8 14.61 1.00 -5.58
N ASP A 9 13.77 -0.01 -5.42
CA ASP A 9 14.23 -1.29 -4.87
C ASP A 9 13.30 -2.46 -5.28
N LEU A 10 13.70 -3.67 -4.92
CA LEU A 10 13.00 -4.93 -5.10
C LEU A 10 12.17 -5.22 -3.84
N GLU A 11 11.08 -4.48 -3.61
CA GLU A 11 10.14 -4.91 -2.55
C GLU A 11 9.58 -6.29 -2.90
N ASP A 12 9.68 -7.20 -1.94
CA ASP A 12 8.96 -8.47 -1.96
C ASP A 12 7.55 -8.34 -1.36
N GLU A 13 7.26 -7.31 -0.55
CA GLU A 13 6.00 -7.22 0.19
C GLU A 13 5.48 -5.77 0.31
N VAL A 14 4.22 -5.56 -0.11
CA VAL A 14 3.50 -4.29 0.04
C VAL A 14 2.22 -4.56 0.83
N MET A 15 2.00 -3.80 1.90
CA MET A 15 0.78 -3.87 2.69
C MET A 15 -0.17 -2.74 2.31
N ILE A 16 -1.43 -3.07 2.06
CA ILE A 16 -2.51 -2.09 1.85
C ILE A 16 -3.26 -1.94 3.18
N ILE A 17 -3.28 -0.74 3.73
CA ILE A 17 -3.99 -0.42 4.98
C ILE A 17 -5.23 0.40 4.64
N ILE A 18 -6.40 -0.07 5.06
CA ILE A 18 -7.71 0.52 4.77
C ILE A 18 -8.38 0.92 6.09
N PRO A 19 -8.13 2.15 6.58
CA PRO A 19 -8.75 2.65 7.80
C PRO A 19 -10.23 3.00 7.56
N GLY A 20 -11.08 2.80 8.56
CA GLY A 20 -12.53 3.01 8.42
C GLY A 20 -12.98 4.48 8.32
N GLN A 21 -12.10 5.45 8.55
CA GLN A 21 -12.41 6.89 8.58
C GLN A 21 -11.42 7.76 7.78
N GLU A 22 -10.37 7.17 7.19
CA GLU A 22 -9.30 7.91 6.51
C GLU A 22 -9.03 7.34 5.11
N HIS A 23 -8.17 8.02 4.34
CA HIS A 23 -7.78 7.52 3.03
C HIS A 23 -6.86 6.29 3.17
N PRO A 24 -7.05 5.26 2.33
CA PRO A 24 -6.15 4.11 2.28
C PRO A 24 -4.72 4.52 1.96
N TYR A 25 -3.76 3.75 2.46
CA TYR A 25 -2.34 3.95 2.19
C TYR A 25 -1.61 2.62 2.03
N LEU A 26 -0.47 2.70 1.34
CA LEU A 26 0.47 1.62 1.20
C LEU A 26 1.54 1.75 2.28
N MET A 27 1.95 0.63 2.85
CA MET A 27 3.13 0.51 3.68
C MET A 27 4.09 -0.48 3.03
N THR A 28 5.36 -0.09 3.00
CA THR A 28 6.47 -0.87 2.44
C THR A 28 7.72 -0.62 3.30
N PHE A 29 8.79 -1.39 3.13
CA PHE A 29 10.02 -1.21 3.92
C PHE A 29 11.17 -0.81 2.99
N ASP A 30 12.06 0.10 3.40
CA ASP A 30 13.29 0.28 2.64
C ASP A 30 14.35 -0.79 2.98
N ASN A 31 15.50 -0.71 2.31
CA ASN A 31 16.68 -1.56 2.57
C ASN A 31 17.19 -1.53 4.01
N GLU A 32 16.86 -0.48 4.78
CA GLU A 32 17.23 -0.35 6.20
C GLU A 32 16.10 -0.83 7.12
N ASN A 33 15.08 -1.48 6.55
CA ASN A 33 13.89 -1.98 7.21
C ASN A 33 13.09 -0.86 7.90
N GLN A 34 13.12 0.36 7.35
CA GLN A 34 12.30 1.48 7.81
C GLN A 34 10.96 1.52 7.05
N PRO A 35 9.83 1.76 7.74
CA PRO A 35 8.53 1.79 7.10
C PRO A 35 8.35 3.08 6.29
N ILE A 36 7.97 2.94 5.02
CA ILE A 36 7.55 4.03 4.14
C ILE A 36 6.04 3.96 3.94
N PHE A 37 5.36 5.09 4.17
CA PHE A 37 3.92 5.23 3.98
C PHE A 37 3.61 6.09 2.76
N LEU A 38 2.83 5.56 1.83
CA LEU A 38 2.44 6.23 0.60
C LEU A 38 0.93 6.33 0.51
N THR A 39 0.43 7.55 0.32
CA THR A 39 -0.97 7.74 -0.07
C THR A 39 -1.12 7.46 -1.56
N PHE A 40 -2.29 6.97 -1.96
CA PHE A 40 -2.62 6.77 -3.36
C PHE A 40 -4.05 7.19 -3.64
N GLN A 41 -4.31 7.61 -4.88
CA GLN A 41 -5.66 7.82 -5.36
C GLN A 41 -6.09 6.57 -6.13
N GLY A 42 -7.00 5.80 -5.53
CA GLY A 42 -7.56 4.59 -6.14
C GLY A 42 -8.83 4.15 -5.41
N ASP A 43 -9.79 3.60 -6.15
CA ASP A 43 -11.01 3.03 -5.57
C ASP A 43 -10.72 1.66 -4.95
N THR A 44 -10.64 1.62 -3.62
CA THR A 44 -10.42 0.37 -2.87
C THR A 44 -11.66 -0.50 -2.81
N CYS A 45 -12.87 0.00 -3.08
CA CYS A 45 -14.10 -0.80 -3.05
C CYS A 45 -14.04 -1.91 -4.10
N LYS A 46 -13.56 -1.60 -5.31
CA LYS A 46 -13.39 -2.61 -6.37
C LYS A 46 -12.38 -3.68 -5.98
N PHE A 47 -11.27 -3.28 -5.38
CA PHE A 47 -10.23 -4.20 -4.91
C PHE A 47 -10.75 -5.10 -3.78
N LEU A 48 -11.42 -4.53 -2.77
CA LEU A 48 -12.03 -5.26 -1.66
C LEU A 48 -13.12 -6.25 -2.14
N GLY A 49 -13.88 -5.87 -3.17
CA GLY A 49 -14.85 -6.75 -3.82
C GLY A 49 -14.20 -7.99 -4.45
N LEU A 50 -13.05 -7.83 -5.12
CA LEU A 50 -12.29 -8.96 -5.68
C LEU A 50 -11.78 -9.92 -4.59
N LEU A 51 -11.49 -9.39 -3.40
CA LEU A 51 -11.07 -10.18 -2.24
C LEU A 51 -12.22 -10.81 -1.47
N ASN A 52 -13.49 -10.56 -1.86
CA ASN A 52 -14.67 -10.92 -1.07
C ASN A 52 -14.60 -10.44 0.39
N PHE A 53 -14.01 -9.27 0.62
CA PHE A 53 -13.87 -8.72 1.95
C PHE A 53 -15.25 -8.43 2.56
N LYS A 54 -15.43 -8.84 3.82
CA LYS A 54 -16.60 -8.52 4.64
C LYS A 54 -16.10 -7.76 5.86
N PRO A 55 -16.56 -6.51 6.07
CA PRO A 55 -16.10 -5.66 7.17
C PRO A 55 -16.45 -6.24 8.55
#